data_AF-R7P9H8-F1
#
_entry.id   AF-R7P9H8-F1
#
_cell.length_a   1.000
_cell.length_b   1.000
_cell.length_c   1.000
_cell.angle_alpha   90.00
_cell.angle_beta   90.00
_cell.angle_gamma   90.00
#
_symmetry.space_group_name_H-M   'P 1'
#
loop_
_entity.id
_entity.type
_entity.pdbx_description
1 polymer ?
#
loop_
_entity_poly.entity_id
_entity_poly.type
_entity_poly.pdbx_seq_one_letter_code
_entity_poly.pdbx_strand_id
1 'polypeptide(L)'
;MNLENDLYSICYDILTIMVENLEVKHESDLSQVGREILDLLTNNQSSLNQDLKKLFGDYKITNIQDMKRIMLLMIPSKSYMNLYYDKLKGIDNPDNEELLMFLDTLDYSDILNLFYSDDVELVYQLIDCFIDYTKRPYIFENLSKEEIINHKLTKKILELNPFEVLNLGDYLPKKMLINSEVCIQSFLDIYDKSLSISINDDEFSYNFMDNVKDYFLNDSEKINTFIQYAIANIYETLITYKNSKDPLLKDYYDLINVCENFDLKTIIFQFLNNNEFRNRVVECFVLCNDSLVNGDLICKRNTYKDVGNIKTLKRLNPFYIEEEIVFNKIKETSC
;
A
#
# COMPACT_ATOMS: atom_id res chain seq x y z
N MET A 1 -17.80 -6.41 -14.52
CA MET A 1 -17.34 -6.46 -15.92
C MET A 1 -16.03 -7.23 -15.88
N ASN A 2 -16.02 -8.51 -16.28
CA ASN A 2 -14.80 -9.31 -16.27
C ASN A 2 -13.94 -8.85 -17.44
N LEU A 3 -12.95 -7.98 -17.19
CA LEU A 3 -11.79 -7.94 -18.06
C LEU A 3 -11.04 -9.25 -17.82
N GLU A 4 -10.95 -10.08 -18.86
CA GLU A 4 -9.88 -11.07 -18.93
C GLU A 4 -8.57 -10.29 -18.70
N ASN A 5 -7.82 -10.62 -17.65
CA ASN A 5 -6.57 -9.93 -17.31
C ASN A 5 -5.73 -9.81 -18.57
N ASP A 6 -5.39 -8.58 -18.96
CA ASP A 6 -4.50 -8.39 -20.09
C ASP A 6 -3.09 -8.87 -19.72
N LEU A 7 -2.25 -9.01 -20.75
CA LEU A 7 -0.89 -9.52 -20.58
C LEU A 7 -0.06 -8.68 -19.60
N TYR A 8 -0.37 -7.39 -19.49
CA TYR A 8 0.30 -6.46 -18.59
C TYR A 8 -0.10 -6.74 -17.15
N SER A 9 -1.39 -6.84 -16.84
CA SER A 9 -1.88 -7.23 -15.51
C SER A 9 -1.31 -8.59 -15.07
N ILE A 10 -1.29 -9.59 -15.96
CA ILE A 10 -0.70 -10.90 -15.66
C ILE A 10 0.79 -10.79 -15.33
N CYS A 11 1.55 -9.98 -16.07
CA CYS A 11 2.97 -9.78 -15.80
C CYS A 11 3.20 -9.08 -14.46
N TYR A 12 2.36 -8.11 -14.10
CA TYR A 12 2.43 -7.41 -12.83
C TYR A 12 2.15 -8.37 -11.67
N ASP A 13 1.04 -9.11 -11.73
CA ASP A 13 0.65 -10.09 -10.70
C ASP A 13 1.75 -11.14 -10.48
N ILE A 14 2.31 -11.70 -11.56
CA ILE A 14 3.37 -12.70 -11.47
C ILE A 14 4.65 -12.10 -10.89
N LEU A 15 5.02 -10.87 -11.26
CA LEU A 15 6.21 -10.21 -10.71
C LEU A 15 6.06 -9.97 -9.20
N THR A 16 4.89 -9.50 -8.75
CA THR A 16 4.57 -9.32 -7.34
C THR A 16 4.63 -10.64 -6.57
N ILE A 17 4.01 -11.71 -7.09
CA ILE A 17 4.09 -13.05 -6.49
C ILE A 17 5.54 -13.54 -6.38
N MET A 18 6.37 -13.27 -7.40
CA MET A 18 7.79 -13.65 -7.36
C MET A 18 8.55 -12.88 -6.28
N VAL A 19 8.30 -11.57 -6.14
CA VAL A 19 8.87 -10.75 -5.06
C VAL A 19 8.47 -11.30 -3.69
N GLU A 20 7.18 -11.52 -3.44
CA GLU A 20 6.68 -12.04 -2.16
C GLU A 20 7.32 -13.37 -1.78
N ASN A 21 7.42 -14.31 -2.74
CA ASN A 21 8.05 -15.60 -2.51
C ASN A 21 9.54 -15.46 -2.16
N LEU A 22 10.24 -14.52 -2.78
CA LEU A 22 11.65 -14.25 -2.49
C LEU A 22 11.83 -13.58 -1.13
N GLU A 23 10.95 -12.68 -0.73
CA GLU A 23 10.98 -12.07 0.60
C GLU A 23 10.78 -13.11 1.69
N VAL A 24 9.85 -14.05 1.52
CA VAL A 24 9.67 -15.18 2.45
C VAL A 24 10.91 -16.07 2.48
N LYS A 25 11.49 -16.39 1.32
CA LYS A 25 12.68 -17.24 1.21
C LYS A 25 13.91 -16.61 1.89
N HIS A 26 14.05 -15.30 1.80
CA HIS A 26 15.23 -14.55 2.27
C HIS A 26 14.98 -13.75 3.55
N GLU A 27 13.91 -14.07 4.29
CA GLU A 27 13.58 -13.41 5.58
C GLU A 27 13.59 -11.87 5.46
N SER A 28 13.04 -11.36 4.36
CA SER A 28 12.97 -9.92 4.02
C SER A 28 14.32 -9.21 3.79
N ASP A 29 15.40 -9.94 3.46
CA ASP A 29 16.64 -9.33 2.95
C ASP A 29 16.44 -8.79 1.51
N LEU A 30 16.06 -7.51 1.41
CA LEU A 30 15.80 -6.82 0.14
C LEU A 30 16.99 -6.83 -0.82
N SER A 31 18.24 -6.87 -0.31
CA SER A 31 19.41 -6.94 -1.19
C SER A 31 19.50 -8.28 -1.92
N GLN A 32 19.11 -9.38 -1.29
CA GLN A 32 19.06 -10.70 -1.93
C GLN A 32 17.86 -10.82 -2.88
N VAL A 33 16.71 -10.27 -2.47
CA VAL A 33 15.51 -10.22 -3.31
C VAL A 33 15.80 -9.45 -4.61
N GLY A 34 16.38 -8.24 -4.50
CA GLY A 34 16.73 -7.42 -5.65
C GLY A 34 17.73 -8.09 -6.60
N ARG A 35 18.75 -8.78 -6.07
CA ARG A 35 19.68 -9.58 -6.87
C ARG A 35 18.99 -10.70 -7.65
N GLU A 36 18.12 -11.45 -6.99
CA GLU A 36 17.42 -12.57 -7.63
C GLU A 36 16.37 -12.11 -8.65
N ILE A 37 15.69 -10.99 -8.40
CA ILE A 37 14.80 -10.35 -9.40
C ILE A 37 15.61 -9.87 -10.60
N LEU A 38 16.75 -9.20 -10.39
CA LEU A 38 17.61 -8.75 -11.48
C LEU A 38 18.13 -9.92 -12.32
N ASP A 39 18.66 -10.97 -11.68
CA ASP A 39 19.09 -12.20 -12.37
C ASP A 39 17.93 -12.85 -13.11
N LEU A 40 16.75 -12.98 -12.50
CA LEU A 40 15.57 -13.51 -13.16
C LEU A 40 15.25 -12.75 -14.44
N LEU A 41 15.23 -11.42 -14.41
CA LEU A 41 14.77 -10.61 -15.54
C LEU A 41 15.83 -10.45 -16.65
N THR A 42 17.12 -10.53 -16.31
CA THR A 42 18.22 -10.27 -17.27
C THR A 42 18.95 -11.53 -17.73
N ASN A 43 18.89 -12.63 -16.96
CA ASN A 43 19.62 -13.86 -17.24
C ASN A 43 18.71 -14.99 -17.76
N ASN A 44 19.03 -15.49 -18.96
CA ASN A 44 18.32 -16.62 -19.58
C ASN A 44 18.53 -17.96 -18.86
N GLN A 45 19.54 -18.05 -18.00
CA GLN A 45 19.89 -19.24 -17.22
C GLN A 45 19.55 -19.12 -15.73
N SER A 46 18.85 -18.05 -15.32
CA SER A 46 18.39 -17.90 -13.94
C SER A 46 17.70 -19.16 -13.41
N SER A 47 18.00 -19.54 -12.17
CA SER A 47 17.40 -20.69 -11.49
C SER A 47 15.88 -20.55 -11.34
N LEU A 48 15.39 -19.31 -11.24
CA LEU A 48 13.98 -18.95 -11.08
C LEU A 48 13.15 -19.08 -12.37
N ASN A 49 13.77 -19.36 -13.52
CA ASN A 49 13.07 -19.52 -14.79
C ASN A 49 12.03 -20.64 -14.79
N GLN A 50 12.23 -21.69 -13.98
CA GLN A 50 11.26 -22.79 -13.89
C GLN A 50 9.99 -22.35 -13.15
N ASP A 51 10.15 -21.60 -12.06
CA ASP A 51 9.03 -21.05 -11.30
C ASP A 51 8.25 -20.04 -12.14
N LEU A 52 8.97 -19.14 -12.83
CA LEU A 52 8.36 -18.18 -13.74
C LEU A 52 7.52 -18.88 -14.84
N LYS A 53 8.08 -19.94 -15.47
CA LYS A 53 7.35 -20.73 -16.48
C LYS A 53 6.12 -21.42 -15.92
N LYS A 54 6.17 -21.88 -14.67
CA LYS A 54 5.04 -22.51 -14.01
C LYS A 54 3.91 -21.51 -13.81
N LEU A 55 4.22 -20.32 -13.28
CA LEU A 55 3.24 -19.24 -13.07
C LEU A 55 2.60 -18.79 -14.39
N PHE A 56 3.38 -18.60 -15.45
CA PHE A 56 2.84 -18.27 -16.78
C PHE A 56 2.09 -19.42 -17.45
N GLY A 57 2.39 -20.66 -17.07
CA GLY A 57 1.77 -21.87 -17.63
C GLY A 57 0.25 -21.89 -17.42
N ASP A 58 -0.21 -21.37 -16.27
CA ASP A 58 -1.64 -21.26 -15.94
C ASP A 58 -2.40 -20.34 -16.90
N TYR A 59 -1.68 -19.40 -17.53
CA TYR A 59 -2.20 -18.46 -18.53
C TYR A 59 -1.89 -18.88 -19.98
N LYS A 60 -1.28 -20.05 -20.20
CA LYS A 60 -0.85 -20.56 -21.52
C LYS A 60 0.13 -19.63 -22.26
N ILE A 61 0.89 -18.81 -21.53
CA ILE A 61 1.88 -17.89 -22.10
C ILE A 61 3.21 -18.62 -22.30
N THR A 62 3.69 -18.66 -23.54
CA THR A 62 4.93 -19.39 -23.90
C THR A 62 6.13 -18.49 -24.15
N ASN A 63 5.91 -17.19 -24.43
CA ASN A 63 6.97 -16.25 -24.77
C ASN A 63 7.50 -15.52 -23.53
N ILE A 64 8.21 -16.25 -22.68
CA ILE A 64 8.72 -15.76 -21.39
C ILE A 64 9.69 -14.59 -21.56
N GLN A 65 10.45 -14.54 -22.64
CA GLN A 65 11.48 -13.50 -22.85
C GLN A 65 10.86 -12.12 -23.07
N ASP A 66 9.79 -12.04 -23.85
CA ASP A 66 9.07 -10.78 -24.02
C ASP A 66 8.35 -10.39 -22.71
N MET A 67 7.91 -11.36 -21.90
CA MET A 67 7.27 -11.06 -20.62
C MET A 67 8.26 -10.46 -19.61
N LYS A 68 9.49 -10.99 -19.55
CA LYS A 68 10.56 -10.41 -18.74
C LYS A 68 10.87 -8.97 -19.14
N ARG A 69 10.85 -8.66 -20.45
CA ARG A 69 11.04 -7.28 -20.92
C ARG A 69 9.91 -6.36 -20.47
N ILE A 70 8.67 -6.82 -20.50
CA ILE A 70 7.53 -6.06 -19.96
C ILE A 70 7.72 -5.82 -18.45
N MET A 71 8.08 -6.87 -17.70
CA MET A 71 8.37 -6.79 -16.25
C MET A 71 9.53 -5.83 -15.92
N LEU A 72 10.58 -5.80 -16.74
CA LEU A 72 11.68 -4.83 -16.58
C LEU A 72 11.21 -3.37 -16.69
N LEU A 73 10.30 -3.09 -17.62
CA LEU A 73 9.74 -1.75 -17.79
C LEU A 73 8.76 -1.36 -16.66
N MET A 74 8.11 -2.35 -16.04
CA MET A 74 7.23 -2.12 -14.90
C MET A 74 7.99 -1.48 -13.75
N ILE A 75 9.15 -2.03 -13.38
CA ILE A 75 9.93 -1.60 -12.21
C ILE A 75 10.13 -0.06 -12.20
N PRO A 76 10.77 0.58 -13.20
CA PRO A 76 10.95 2.03 -13.20
C PRO A 76 9.66 2.82 -13.26
N SER A 77 8.64 2.35 -14.00
CA SER A 77 7.37 3.06 -14.10
C SER A 77 6.59 3.10 -12.78
N LYS A 78 6.61 2.01 -12.01
CA LYS A 78 6.02 1.96 -10.67
C LYS A 78 6.85 2.72 -9.65
N SER A 79 8.18 2.60 -9.71
CA SER A 79 9.08 3.38 -8.87
C SER A 79 8.87 4.88 -9.10
N TYR A 80 8.68 5.32 -10.34
CA TYR A 80 8.30 6.72 -10.63
C TYR A 80 6.99 7.13 -9.94
N MET A 81 5.95 6.30 -10.03
CA MET A 81 4.66 6.57 -9.38
C MET A 81 4.81 6.65 -7.84
N ASN A 82 5.60 5.75 -7.25
CA ASN A 82 5.91 5.74 -5.82
C ASN A 82 6.60 7.03 -5.39
N LEU A 83 7.76 7.32 -6.01
CA LEU A 83 8.60 8.47 -5.71
C LEU A 83 7.86 9.79 -5.93
N TYR A 84 7.07 9.88 -7.00
CA TYR A 84 6.28 11.09 -7.28
C TYR A 84 5.17 11.29 -6.26
N TYR A 85 4.49 10.22 -5.82
CA TYR A 85 3.49 10.30 -4.78
C TYR A 85 4.11 10.75 -3.45
N ASP A 86 5.21 10.13 -3.03
CA ASP A 86 5.92 10.47 -1.80
C ASP A 86 6.38 11.94 -1.79
N LYS A 87 6.90 12.42 -2.92
CA LYS A 87 7.24 13.83 -3.12
C LYS A 87 6.05 14.76 -2.90
N LEU A 88 4.87 14.42 -3.41
CA LEU A 88 3.65 15.22 -3.21
C LEU A 88 3.17 15.22 -1.76
N LYS A 89 3.45 14.14 -1.00
CA LYS A 89 3.09 14.03 0.42
C LYS A 89 4.16 14.61 1.35
N GLY A 90 5.32 14.99 0.82
CA GLY A 90 6.46 15.47 1.62
C GLY A 90 7.00 14.37 2.52
N ILE A 91 7.04 13.14 2.00
CA ILE A 91 7.75 12.02 2.62
C ILE A 91 9.21 12.16 2.16
N ASP A 92 9.98 12.90 2.95
CA ASP A 92 11.30 13.38 2.55
C ASP A 92 12.36 12.27 2.64
N ASN A 93 12.96 11.94 1.50
CA ASN A 93 14.22 11.22 1.37
C ASN A 93 15.02 11.87 0.24
N PRO A 94 16.20 12.49 0.50
CA PRO A 94 17.00 13.14 -0.53
C PRO A 94 17.32 12.24 -1.73
N ASP A 95 17.56 10.95 -1.49
CA ASP A 95 17.87 9.97 -2.53
C ASP A 95 16.67 9.76 -3.48
N ASN A 96 15.44 9.90 -2.97
CA ASN A 96 14.22 9.76 -3.77
C ASN A 96 14.06 10.89 -4.80
N GLU A 97 14.46 12.12 -4.45
CA GLU A 97 14.39 13.26 -5.38
C GLU A 97 15.40 13.09 -6.53
N GLU A 98 16.63 12.69 -6.20
CA GLU A 98 17.67 12.43 -7.20
C GLU A 98 17.27 11.30 -8.15
N LEU A 99 16.72 10.20 -7.61
CA LEU A 99 16.24 9.08 -8.40
C LEU A 99 15.07 9.46 -9.32
N LEU A 100 14.12 10.26 -8.83
CA LEU A 100 13.01 10.78 -9.64
C LEU A 100 13.51 11.68 -10.78
N MET A 101 14.46 12.59 -10.48
CA MET A 101 15.09 13.45 -11.50
C MET A 101 15.85 12.65 -12.55
N PHE A 102 16.52 11.57 -12.14
CA PHE A 102 17.19 10.67 -13.06
C PHE A 102 16.18 9.98 -13.99
N LEU A 103 15.10 9.39 -13.44
CA LEU A 103 14.04 8.77 -14.23
C LEU A 103 13.38 9.75 -15.22
N ASP A 104 13.25 11.03 -14.87
CA ASP A 104 12.74 12.07 -15.78
C ASP A 104 13.57 12.20 -17.07
N THR A 105 14.85 11.79 -17.07
CA THR A 105 15.73 11.86 -18.26
C THR A 105 15.64 10.65 -19.19
N LEU A 106 15.08 9.53 -18.73
CA LEU A 106 15.13 8.26 -19.44
C LEU A 106 13.91 7.99 -20.34
N ASP A 107 14.12 7.22 -21.39
CA ASP A 107 13.04 6.51 -22.09
C ASP A 107 13.14 4.98 -21.92
N TYR A 108 12.17 4.24 -22.46
CA TYR A 108 12.10 2.78 -22.34
C TYR A 108 13.34 2.08 -22.93
N SER A 109 14.00 2.66 -23.94
CA SER A 109 15.22 2.11 -24.52
C SER A 109 16.39 2.28 -23.54
N ASP A 110 16.50 3.45 -22.91
CA ASP A 110 17.49 3.70 -21.86
C ASP A 110 17.28 2.76 -20.67
N ILE A 111 16.02 2.56 -20.25
CA ILE A 111 15.67 1.62 -19.18
C ILE A 111 16.14 0.21 -19.50
N LEU A 112 15.83 -0.32 -20.69
CA LEU A 112 16.26 -1.66 -21.05
C LEU A 112 17.79 -1.78 -20.99
N ASN A 113 18.53 -0.77 -21.47
CA ASN A 113 19.99 -0.77 -21.40
C ASN A 113 20.51 -0.68 -19.96
N LEU A 114 19.87 0.10 -19.09
CA LEU A 114 20.25 0.26 -17.69
C LEU A 114 20.29 -1.08 -16.95
N PHE A 115 19.26 -1.92 -17.12
CA PHE A 115 19.21 -3.24 -16.47
C PHE A 115 20.25 -4.24 -16.99
N TYR A 116 20.86 -4.00 -18.14
CA TYR A 116 21.98 -4.79 -18.66
C TYR A 116 23.35 -4.10 -18.46
N SER A 117 23.39 -2.98 -17.75
CA SER A 117 24.62 -2.21 -17.51
C SER A 117 25.37 -2.68 -16.26
N ASP A 118 26.60 -2.19 -16.09
CA ASP A 118 27.41 -2.44 -14.89
C ASP A 118 26.99 -1.57 -13.68
N ASP A 119 26.03 -0.65 -13.85
CA ASP A 119 25.53 0.22 -12.77
C ASP A 119 24.43 -0.47 -11.96
N VAL A 120 24.88 -1.43 -11.15
CA VAL A 120 23.99 -2.33 -10.41
C VAL A 120 23.33 -1.63 -9.22
N GLU A 121 23.95 -0.60 -8.65
CA GLU A 121 23.45 0.10 -7.45
C GLU A 121 22.14 0.84 -7.75
N LEU A 122 22.12 1.61 -8.84
CA LEU A 122 20.93 2.33 -9.29
C LEU A 122 19.77 1.38 -9.63
N VAL A 123 20.07 0.24 -10.24
CA VAL A 123 19.07 -0.78 -10.57
C VAL A 123 18.46 -1.37 -9.30
N TYR A 124 19.26 -1.61 -8.26
CA TYR A 124 18.73 -2.08 -6.97
C TYR A 124 17.85 -1.04 -6.30
N GLN A 125 18.21 0.24 -6.31
CA GLN A 125 17.34 1.30 -5.78
C GLN A 125 15.98 1.34 -6.48
N LEU A 126 15.96 1.15 -7.81
CA LEU A 126 14.71 1.06 -8.57
C LEU A 126 13.88 -0.17 -8.21
N ILE A 127 14.53 -1.32 -7.99
CA ILE A 127 13.84 -2.55 -7.56
C ILE A 127 13.28 -2.38 -6.14
N ASP A 128 14.04 -1.80 -5.21
CA ASP A 128 13.57 -1.54 -3.84
C ASP A 128 12.33 -0.62 -3.87
N CYS A 129 12.38 0.47 -4.64
CA CYS A 129 11.23 1.36 -4.83
C CYS A 129 10.00 0.64 -5.44
N PHE A 130 10.23 -0.33 -6.32
CA PHE A 130 9.15 -1.14 -6.89
C PHE A 130 8.57 -2.10 -5.85
N ILE A 131 9.40 -2.75 -5.04
CA ILE A 131 8.97 -3.63 -3.96
C ILE A 131 8.10 -2.84 -2.98
N ASP A 132 8.54 -1.64 -2.58
CA ASP A 132 7.77 -0.76 -1.71
C ASP A 132 6.42 -0.39 -2.32
N TYR A 133 6.39 -0.06 -3.62
CA TYR A 133 5.14 0.19 -4.33
C TYR A 133 4.18 -1.01 -4.26
N THR A 134 4.67 -2.23 -4.49
CA THR A 134 3.83 -3.44 -4.50
C THR A 134 3.26 -3.82 -3.15
N LYS A 135 3.89 -3.38 -2.06
CA LYS A 135 3.45 -3.65 -0.68
C LYS A 135 2.40 -2.69 -0.17
N ARG A 136 2.18 -1.56 -0.86
CA ARG A 136 1.21 -0.55 -0.46
C ARG A 136 -0.21 -0.96 -0.86
N PRO A 137 -1.24 -0.52 -0.13
CA PRO A 137 -2.61 -0.98 -0.37
C PRO A 137 -3.15 -0.48 -1.71
N TYR A 138 -4.18 -1.14 -2.24
CA TYR A 138 -4.82 -0.73 -3.51
C TYR A 138 -5.30 0.74 -3.54
N ILE A 139 -5.57 1.34 -2.36
CA ILE A 139 -5.95 2.75 -2.23
C ILE A 139 -4.79 3.66 -2.67
N PHE A 140 -3.58 3.35 -2.22
CA PHE A 140 -2.35 4.04 -2.62
C PHE A 140 -2.14 3.91 -4.12
N GLU A 141 -2.29 2.70 -4.67
CA GLU A 141 -2.11 2.45 -6.09
C GLU A 141 -3.03 3.33 -6.96
N ASN A 142 -4.30 3.44 -6.57
CA ASN A 142 -5.27 4.28 -7.28
C ASN A 142 -4.92 5.77 -7.19
N LEU A 143 -4.48 6.22 -6.01
CA LEU A 143 -4.13 7.61 -5.79
C LEU A 143 -2.83 7.99 -6.49
N SER A 144 -1.81 7.13 -6.53
CA SER A 144 -0.58 7.38 -7.28
C SER A 144 -0.87 7.52 -8.79
N LYS A 145 -1.71 6.65 -9.36
CA LYS A 145 -2.22 6.77 -10.74
C LYS A 145 -2.93 8.10 -10.97
N GLU A 146 -3.82 8.50 -10.07
CA GLU A 146 -4.56 9.75 -10.19
C GLU A 146 -3.63 10.98 -10.11
N GLU A 147 -2.62 10.96 -9.24
CA GLU A 147 -1.65 12.06 -9.14
C GLU A 147 -0.83 12.22 -10.43
N ILE A 148 -0.41 11.13 -11.08
CA ILE A 148 0.22 11.17 -12.41
C ILE A 148 -0.67 11.88 -13.43
N ILE A 149 -1.97 11.55 -13.45
CA ILE A 149 -2.93 12.12 -14.39
C ILE A 149 -3.15 13.62 -14.10
N ASN A 150 -3.41 13.96 -12.83
CA ASN A 150 -3.67 15.34 -12.41
C ASN A 150 -2.48 16.27 -12.67
N HIS A 151 -1.26 15.75 -12.53
CA HIS A 151 -0.01 16.49 -12.77
C HIS A 151 0.50 16.39 -14.21
N LYS A 152 -0.27 15.78 -15.13
CA LYS A 152 0.04 15.67 -16.57
C LYS A 152 1.34 14.90 -16.87
N LEU A 153 1.68 13.92 -16.03
CA LEU A 153 2.87 13.09 -16.16
C LEU A 153 2.64 11.79 -16.96
N THR A 154 1.42 11.58 -17.48
CA THR A 154 1.09 10.42 -18.33
C THR A 154 2.08 10.23 -19.47
N LYS A 155 2.50 11.31 -20.15
CA LYS A 155 3.50 11.22 -21.23
C LYS A 155 4.82 10.63 -20.73
N LYS A 156 5.31 11.12 -19.59
CA LYS A 156 6.58 10.68 -19.00
C LYS A 156 6.53 9.21 -18.58
N ILE A 157 5.43 8.80 -17.95
CA ILE A 157 5.19 7.40 -17.59
C ILE A 157 5.20 6.50 -18.84
N LEU A 158 4.56 6.92 -19.93
CA LEU A 158 4.57 6.16 -21.19
C LEU A 158 5.92 6.19 -21.92
N GLU A 159 6.76 7.19 -21.68
CA GLU A 159 8.15 7.20 -22.15
C GLU A 159 8.98 6.16 -21.43
N LEU A 160 8.78 5.96 -20.12
CA LEU A 160 9.43 4.89 -19.34
C LEU A 160 8.88 3.50 -19.68
N ASN A 161 7.56 3.38 -19.82
CA ASN A 161 6.87 2.12 -20.07
C ASN A 161 5.64 2.36 -20.96
N PRO A 162 5.73 2.07 -22.28
CA PRO A 162 4.62 2.26 -23.21
C PRO A 162 3.37 1.44 -22.89
N PHE A 163 3.50 0.34 -22.13
CA PHE A 163 2.38 -0.54 -21.77
C PHE A 163 1.59 -0.03 -20.56
N GLU A 164 2.09 0.96 -19.83
CA GLU A 164 1.42 1.54 -18.66
C GLU A 164 0.07 2.18 -18.99
N VAL A 165 -0.22 2.43 -20.27
CA VAL A 165 -1.55 2.88 -20.74
C VAL A 165 -2.66 1.92 -20.32
N LEU A 166 -2.37 0.61 -20.24
CA LEU A 166 -3.33 -0.41 -19.82
C LEU A 166 -3.69 -0.26 -18.35
N ASN A 167 -2.70 0.04 -17.51
CA ASN A 167 -2.85 0.22 -16.07
C ASN A 167 -3.28 1.63 -15.65
N LEU A 168 -3.03 2.67 -16.45
CA LEU A 168 -3.59 4.00 -16.20
C LEU A 168 -5.06 4.08 -16.64
N GLY A 169 -5.50 3.19 -17.52
CA GLY A 169 -6.87 3.15 -18.03
C GLY A 169 -7.90 2.61 -17.02
N ASP A 170 -7.46 1.89 -15.99
CA ASP A 170 -8.32 1.21 -15.01
C ASP A 170 -8.45 1.94 -13.66
N TYR A 171 -7.86 3.13 -13.54
CA TYR A 171 -7.76 3.83 -12.25
C TYR A 171 -9.13 4.21 -11.68
N LEU A 172 -9.26 4.08 -10.35
CA LEU A 172 -10.41 4.59 -9.60
C LEU A 172 -10.12 6.00 -9.08
N PRO A 173 -10.85 7.05 -9.50
CA PRO A 173 -10.63 8.40 -8.99
C PRO A 173 -10.91 8.52 -7.49
N LYS A 174 -10.15 9.35 -6.76
CA LYS A 174 -10.31 9.63 -5.31
C LYS A 174 -11.74 9.97 -4.90
N LYS A 175 -12.49 10.66 -5.76
CA LYS A 175 -13.90 11.00 -5.51
C LYS A 175 -14.83 9.79 -5.40
N MET A 176 -14.37 8.60 -5.81
CA MET A 176 -15.10 7.34 -5.68
C MET A 176 -14.70 6.54 -4.44
N LEU A 177 -13.64 6.96 -3.73
CA LEU A 177 -13.24 6.36 -2.47
C LEU A 177 -14.24 6.72 -1.36
N ILE A 178 -14.50 5.77 -0.47
CA ILE A 178 -15.29 6.02 0.75
C ILE A 178 -14.44 6.67 1.85
N ASN A 179 -15.11 7.27 2.84
CA ASN A 179 -14.43 8.01 3.90
C ASN A 179 -13.41 7.16 4.68
N SER A 180 -13.69 5.88 4.92
CA SER A 180 -12.70 4.95 5.49
C SER A 180 -11.43 4.84 4.65
N GLU A 181 -11.54 4.72 3.34
CA GLU A 181 -10.37 4.55 2.45
C GLU A 181 -9.52 5.82 2.44
N VAL A 182 -10.17 6.99 2.36
CA VAL A 182 -9.50 8.29 2.47
C VAL A 182 -8.78 8.42 3.81
N CYS A 183 -9.42 8.00 4.90
CA CYS A 183 -8.84 8.07 6.24
C CYS A 183 -7.68 7.09 6.41
N ILE A 184 -7.78 5.86 5.87
CA ILE A 184 -6.70 4.87 5.87
C ILE A 184 -5.49 5.42 5.13
N GLN A 185 -5.66 5.90 3.90
CA GLN A 185 -4.51 6.41 3.15
C GLN A 185 -3.88 7.62 3.83
N SER A 186 -4.69 8.56 4.32
CA SER A 186 -4.16 9.73 5.03
C SER A 186 -3.37 9.33 6.27
N PHE A 187 -3.78 8.26 6.96
CA PHE A 187 -3.06 7.74 8.11
C PHE A 187 -1.70 7.14 7.70
N LEU A 188 -1.67 6.33 6.64
CA LEU A 188 -0.44 5.74 6.12
C LEU A 188 0.53 6.82 5.60
N ASP A 189 0.04 7.83 4.87
CA ASP A 189 0.86 8.96 4.41
C ASP A 189 1.50 9.71 5.60
N ILE A 190 0.73 9.95 6.66
CA ILE A 190 1.24 10.60 7.89
C ILE A 190 2.24 9.69 8.61
N TYR A 191 1.96 8.39 8.67
CA TYR A 191 2.86 7.39 9.26
C TYR A 191 4.21 7.38 8.55
N ASP A 192 4.23 7.25 7.22
CA ASP A 192 5.44 7.22 6.41
C ASP A 192 6.25 8.51 6.57
N LYS A 193 5.56 9.66 6.51
CA LYS A 193 6.20 10.97 6.71
C LYS A 193 6.81 11.11 8.09
N SER A 194 6.14 10.60 9.12
CA SER A 194 6.68 10.63 10.49
C SER A 194 7.85 9.69 10.65
N LEU A 195 7.81 8.51 10.04
CA LEU A 195 8.89 7.55 10.07
C LEU A 195 10.15 8.10 9.38
N SER A 196 10.01 8.79 8.25
CA SER A 196 11.14 9.31 7.47
C SER A 196 11.97 10.38 8.20
N ILE A 197 11.39 11.04 9.20
CA ILE A 197 12.05 12.10 9.99
C ILE A 197 12.37 11.68 11.43
N SER A 198 12.12 10.42 11.81
CA SER A 198 12.29 9.94 13.18
C SER A 198 13.44 8.97 13.33
N ILE A 199 14.21 9.10 14.41
CA ILE A 199 15.38 8.25 14.69
C ILE A 199 15.05 7.20 15.77
N ASN A 200 13.96 7.38 16.52
CA ASN A 200 13.47 6.47 17.57
C ASN A 200 11.96 6.63 17.81
N ASP A 201 11.39 5.72 18.61
CA ASP A 201 9.94 5.62 18.87
C ASP A 201 9.33 6.82 19.63
N ASP A 202 10.11 7.46 20.52
CA ASP A 202 9.66 8.64 21.25
C ASP A 202 9.50 9.82 20.29
N GLU A 203 10.51 10.06 19.45
CA GLU A 203 10.50 11.07 18.41
C GLU A 203 9.40 10.79 17.37
N PHE A 204 9.24 9.53 16.96
CA PHE A 204 8.14 9.10 16.09
C PHE A 204 6.78 9.51 16.64
N SER A 205 6.52 9.24 17.93
CA SER A 205 5.23 9.56 18.55
C SER A 205 4.89 11.05 18.51
N TYR A 206 5.90 11.92 18.69
CA TYR A 206 5.74 13.38 18.60
C TYR A 206 5.55 13.83 17.15
N ASN A 207 6.43 13.37 16.25
CA ASN A 207 6.37 13.71 14.83
C ASN A 207 5.06 13.25 14.18
N PHE A 208 4.53 12.08 14.58
CA PHE A 208 3.21 11.61 14.18
C PHE A 208 2.12 12.61 14.56
N MET A 209 2.08 13.05 15.82
CA MET A 209 1.05 14.00 16.24
C MET A 209 1.19 15.38 15.62
N ASP A 210 2.41 15.84 15.36
CA ASP A 210 2.63 17.11 14.70
C ASP A 210 2.24 17.03 13.22
N ASN A 211 2.58 15.95 12.51
CA ASN A 211 2.09 15.71 11.15
C ASN A 211 0.56 15.57 11.08
N VAL A 212 -0.09 14.94 12.08
CA VAL A 212 -1.57 14.90 12.18
C VAL A 212 -2.13 16.31 12.31
N LYS A 213 -1.58 17.13 13.21
CA LYS A 213 -2.05 18.52 13.40
C LYS A 213 -1.86 19.34 12.14
N ASP A 214 -0.71 19.21 11.47
CA ASP A 214 -0.40 19.96 10.26
C ASP A 214 -1.32 19.55 9.10
N TYR A 215 -1.53 18.24 8.89
CA TYR A 215 -2.42 17.71 7.86
C TYR A 215 -3.85 18.26 8.01
N PHE A 216 -4.35 18.34 9.25
CA PHE A 216 -5.69 18.84 9.53
C PHE A 216 -5.73 20.34 9.88
N LEU A 217 -4.64 21.08 9.70
CA LEU A 217 -4.55 22.52 10.01
C LEU A 217 -4.99 22.86 11.44
N ASN A 218 -4.66 22.01 12.41
CA ASN A 218 -5.07 22.08 13.82
C ASN A 218 -6.59 22.05 14.05
N ASP A 219 -7.37 21.54 13.08
CA ASP A 219 -8.82 21.35 13.23
C ASP A 219 -9.12 20.18 14.18
N SER A 220 -9.47 20.52 15.42
CA SER A 220 -9.73 19.54 16.48
C SER A 220 -10.86 18.55 16.16
N GLU A 221 -11.87 18.94 15.37
CA GLU A 221 -12.99 18.05 15.04
C GLU A 221 -12.55 16.99 14.04
N LYS A 222 -11.79 17.39 13.02
CA LYS A 222 -11.22 16.47 12.04
C LYS A 222 -10.19 15.53 12.65
N ILE A 223 -9.31 16.05 13.50
CA ILE A 223 -8.31 15.25 14.23
C ILE A 223 -9.01 14.19 15.09
N ASN A 224 -10.04 14.59 15.86
CA ASN A 224 -10.80 13.63 16.66
C ASN A 224 -11.50 12.57 15.81
N THR A 225 -12.07 12.96 14.66
CA THR A 225 -12.71 12.03 13.72
C THR A 225 -11.70 11.04 13.13
N PHE A 226 -10.51 11.51 12.76
CA PHE A 226 -9.40 10.70 12.26
C PHE A 226 -8.94 9.67 13.30
N ILE A 227 -8.68 10.10 14.54
CA ILE A 227 -8.28 9.21 15.65
C ILE A 227 -9.40 8.21 15.98
N GLN A 228 -10.64 8.70 16.03
CA GLN A 228 -11.81 7.88 16.30
C GLN A 228 -11.97 6.77 15.25
N TYR A 229 -11.79 7.10 13.96
CA TYR A 229 -11.81 6.10 12.90
C TYR A 229 -10.66 5.10 13.03
N ALA A 230 -9.44 5.55 13.34
CA ALA A 230 -8.30 4.65 13.56
C ALA A 230 -8.60 3.59 14.64
N ILE A 231 -9.13 4.03 15.79
CA ILE A 231 -9.56 3.15 16.88
C ILE A 231 -10.66 2.18 16.41
N ALA A 232 -11.62 2.66 15.64
CA ALA A 232 -12.71 1.83 15.14
C ALA A 232 -12.22 0.75 14.15
N ASN A 233 -11.28 1.11 13.26
CA ASN A 233 -10.68 0.20 12.29
C ASN A 233 -9.91 -0.92 13.00
N ILE A 234 -9.03 -0.60 13.96
CA ILE A 234 -8.29 -1.63 14.71
C ILE A 234 -9.24 -2.52 15.50
N TYR A 235 -10.28 -1.96 16.13
CA TYR A 235 -11.27 -2.76 16.88
C TYR A 235 -12.00 -3.74 15.96
N GLU A 236 -12.44 -3.26 14.80
CA GLU A 236 -13.12 -4.08 13.79
C GLU A 236 -12.21 -5.23 13.30
N THR A 237 -10.94 -4.93 13.00
CA THR A 237 -9.96 -5.93 12.56
C THR A 237 -9.65 -6.94 13.67
N LEU A 238 -9.30 -6.48 14.88
CA LEU A 238 -8.95 -7.36 16.01
C LEU A 238 -10.08 -8.34 16.36
N ILE A 239 -11.34 -7.90 16.32
CA ILE A 239 -12.50 -8.78 16.54
C ILE A 239 -12.65 -9.81 15.41
N THR A 240 -12.49 -9.36 14.16
CA THR A 240 -12.61 -10.21 12.96
C THR A 240 -11.59 -11.36 12.97
N TYR A 241 -10.35 -11.07 13.37
CA TYR A 241 -9.23 -12.03 13.34
C TYR A 241 -8.93 -12.71 14.69
N LYS A 242 -9.65 -12.36 15.77
CA LYS A 242 -9.44 -12.98 17.09
C LYS A 242 -9.47 -14.50 17.07
N ASN A 243 -10.34 -15.08 16.23
CA ASN A 243 -10.55 -16.51 16.14
C ASN A 243 -9.55 -17.21 15.19
N SER A 244 -8.96 -16.50 14.22
CA SER A 244 -7.91 -17.05 13.36
C SER A 244 -6.58 -17.22 14.10
N LYS A 245 -6.45 -16.63 15.30
CA LYS A 245 -5.24 -16.63 16.13
C LYS A 245 -4.02 -16.14 15.35
N ASP A 246 -4.22 -15.10 14.55
CA ASP A 246 -3.12 -14.44 13.85
C ASP A 246 -2.03 -14.06 14.87
N PRO A 247 -0.80 -14.59 14.72
CA PRO A 247 0.26 -14.35 15.68
C PRO A 247 0.68 -12.88 15.72
N LEU A 248 0.54 -12.12 14.63
CA LEU A 248 0.94 -10.72 14.54
C LEU A 248 -0.01 -9.81 15.34
N LEU A 249 -1.32 -10.12 15.35
CA LEU A 249 -2.32 -9.31 16.04
C LEU A 249 -2.49 -9.65 17.52
N LYS A 250 -1.88 -10.75 17.97
CA LYS A 250 -2.07 -11.28 19.32
C LYS A 250 -1.70 -10.28 20.42
N ASP A 251 -0.63 -9.52 20.20
CA ASP A 251 -0.08 -8.56 21.16
C ASP A 251 -0.91 -7.27 21.29
N TYR A 252 -1.96 -7.14 20.45
CA TYR A 252 -2.88 -6.01 20.44
C TYR A 252 -4.30 -6.37 20.91
N TYR A 253 -4.58 -7.62 21.28
CA TYR A 253 -5.94 -8.04 21.67
C TYR A 253 -6.46 -7.41 22.97
N ASP A 254 -5.59 -6.86 23.82
CA ASP A 254 -6.02 -6.05 24.96
C ASP A 254 -6.68 -4.72 24.54
N LEU A 255 -6.39 -4.19 23.34
CA LEU A 255 -7.06 -3.01 22.79
C LEU A 255 -8.57 -3.25 22.57
N ILE A 256 -9.00 -4.51 22.39
CA ILE A 256 -10.43 -4.89 22.37
C ILE A 256 -11.10 -4.48 23.69
N ASN A 257 -10.46 -4.83 24.81
CA ASN A 257 -10.98 -4.53 26.14
C ASN A 257 -11.06 -3.02 26.39
N VAL A 258 -10.09 -2.26 25.88
CA VAL A 258 -10.09 -0.79 25.90
C VAL A 258 -11.31 -0.26 25.14
N CYS A 259 -11.52 -0.75 23.91
CA CYS A 259 -12.61 -0.34 23.04
C CYS A 259 -14.00 -0.70 23.59
N GLU A 260 -14.13 -1.76 24.37
CA GLU A 260 -15.43 -2.22 24.90
C GLU A 260 -15.81 -1.58 26.24
N ASN A 261 -14.83 -1.29 27.09
CA ASN A 261 -15.09 -0.88 28.47
C ASN A 261 -14.88 0.61 28.78
N PHE A 262 -14.25 1.37 27.89
CA PHE A 262 -14.05 2.80 28.07
C PHE A 262 -14.94 3.62 27.12
N ASP A 263 -15.32 4.83 27.56
CA ASP A 263 -16.02 5.77 26.71
C ASP A 263 -15.08 6.38 25.65
N LEU A 264 -15.64 6.79 24.52
CA LEU A 264 -14.85 7.27 23.37
C LEU A 264 -13.97 8.48 23.72
N LYS A 265 -14.44 9.39 24.59
CA LYS A 265 -13.64 10.57 24.97
C LYS A 265 -12.41 10.16 25.76
N THR A 266 -12.56 9.20 26.66
CA THR A 266 -11.43 8.63 27.40
C THR A 266 -10.40 7.96 26.48
N ILE A 267 -10.85 7.20 25.47
CA ILE A 267 -9.93 6.53 24.53
C ILE A 267 -9.18 7.56 23.68
N ILE A 268 -9.88 8.57 23.13
CA ILE A 268 -9.25 9.67 22.38
C ILE A 268 -8.27 10.44 23.27
N PHE A 269 -8.65 10.72 24.53
CA PHE A 269 -7.76 11.37 25.47
C PHE A 269 -6.47 10.57 25.72
N GLN A 270 -6.56 9.24 25.85
CA GLN A 270 -5.38 8.38 25.95
C GLN A 270 -4.52 8.48 24.69
N PHE A 271 -5.09 8.39 23.49
CA PHE A 271 -4.34 8.54 22.24
C PHE A 271 -3.58 9.88 22.17
N LEU A 272 -4.23 10.96 22.57
CA LEU A 272 -3.63 12.30 22.51
C LEU A 272 -2.55 12.54 23.58
N ASN A 273 -2.60 11.87 24.73
CA ASN A 273 -1.77 12.22 25.90
C ASN A 273 -0.85 11.10 26.39
N ASN A 274 -0.94 9.89 25.83
CA ASN A 274 -0.13 8.74 26.20
C ASN A 274 0.57 8.18 24.96
N ASN A 275 1.89 8.44 24.86
CA ASN A 275 2.70 8.04 23.71
C ASN A 275 2.75 6.50 23.54
N GLU A 276 2.83 5.74 24.63
CA GLU A 276 2.85 4.26 24.58
C GLU A 276 1.54 3.74 23.98
N PHE A 277 0.40 4.25 24.47
CA PHE A 277 -0.90 3.88 23.92
C PHE A 277 -1.05 4.30 22.45
N ARG A 278 -0.57 5.51 22.10
CA ARG A 278 -0.59 6.01 20.72
C ARG A 278 0.19 5.10 19.79
N ASN A 279 1.45 4.80 20.12
CA ASN A 279 2.33 3.98 19.29
C ASN A 279 1.72 2.61 19.05
N ARG A 280 1.15 1.97 20.09
CA ARG A 280 0.46 0.69 19.95
C ARG A 280 -0.76 0.76 19.02
N VAL A 281 -1.55 1.84 19.06
CA VAL A 281 -2.68 2.03 18.13
C VAL A 281 -2.18 2.26 16.72
N VAL A 282 -1.12 3.05 16.54
CA VAL A 282 -0.52 3.37 15.23
C VAL A 282 0.04 2.12 14.57
N GLU A 283 0.87 1.34 15.27
CA GLU A 283 1.42 0.08 14.78
C GLU A 283 0.31 -0.92 14.41
N CYS A 284 -0.67 -1.10 15.31
CA CYS A 284 -1.80 -1.98 15.03
C CYS A 284 -2.58 -1.52 13.80
N PHE A 285 -2.78 -0.20 13.63
CA PHE A 285 -3.45 0.34 12.46
C PHE A 285 -2.68 0.05 11.17
N VAL A 286 -1.35 0.23 11.15
CA VAL A 286 -0.52 -0.07 9.97
C VAL A 286 -0.61 -1.55 9.63
N LEU A 287 -0.38 -2.44 10.60
CA LEU A 287 -0.49 -3.91 10.41
C LEU A 287 -1.86 -4.36 9.90
N CYS A 288 -2.92 -3.62 10.22
CA CYS A 288 -4.28 -3.95 9.77
C CYS A 288 -4.60 -3.46 8.35
N ASN A 289 -3.79 -2.57 7.77
CA ASN A 289 -4.17 -1.83 6.57
C ASN A 289 -3.06 -1.71 5.50
N ASP A 290 -1.83 -2.11 5.77
CA ASP A 290 -0.69 -2.04 4.83
C ASP A 290 -0.90 -2.89 3.55
N SER A 291 -1.55 -4.03 3.69
CA SER A 291 -1.71 -5.08 2.67
C SER A 291 -3.15 -5.19 2.12
N LEU A 292 -3.95 -4.13 2.24
CA LEU A 292 -5.34 -4.17 1.77
C LEU A 292 -5.45 -4.37 0.26
N VAL A 293 -6.33 -5.28 -0.11
CA VAL A 293 -6.80 -5.52 -1.49
C VAL A 293 -8.23 -4.99 -1.64
N ASN A 294 -8.60 -4.64 -2.87
CA ASN A 294 -9.94 -4.15 -3.18
C ASN A 294 -11.02 -5.15 -2.73
N GLY A 295 -11.99 -4.66 -1.94
CA GLY A 295 -13.06 -5.46 -1.35
C GLY A 295 -12.82 -5.91 0.09
N ASP A 296 -11.59 -5.82 0.61
CA ASP A 296 -11.25 -6.29 1.96
C ASP A 296 -12.04 -5.57 3.05
N LEU A 297 -12.28 -4.27 2.91
CA LEU A 297 -13.07 -3.50 3.89
C LEU A 297 -14.52 -4.01 3.98
N ILE A 298 -15.11 -4.40 2.85
CA ILE A 298 -16.47 -4.95 2.79
C ILE A 298 -16.48 -6.35 3.42
N CYS A 299 -15.51 -7.19 3.06
CA CYS A 299 -15.35 -8.53 3.62
C CYS A 299 -15.18 -8.47 5.15
N LYS A 300 -14.28 -7.61 5.63
CA LYS A 300 -14.06 -7.33 7.05
C LYS A 300 -15.35 -6.91 7.75
N ARG A 301 -16.09 -5.95 7.18
CA ARG A 301 -17.38 -5.49 7.73
C ARG A 301 -18.43 -6.60 7.79
N ASN A 302 -18.46 -7.48 6.80
CA ASN A 302 -19.40 -8.61 6.79
C ASN A 302 -19.06 -9.62 7.88
N THR A 303 -17.80 -10.04 7.97
CA THR A 303 -17.36 -10.97 9.03
C THR A 303 -17.61 -10.36 10.41
N TYR A 304 -17.31 -9.08 10.61
CA TYR A 304 -17.57 -8.39 11.87
C TYR A 304 -19.04 -8.43 12.28
N LYS A 305 -20.00 -8.31 11.34
CA LYS A 305 -21.43 -8.37 11.67
C LYS A 305 -21.85 -9.71 12.30
N ASP A 306 -21.12 -10.78 11.98
CA ASP A 306 -21.42 -12.12 12.48
C ASP A 306 -20.81 -12.41 13.85
N VAL A 307 -19.65 -11.81 14.15
CA VAL A 307 -18.86 -12.14 15.36
C VAL A 307 -18.72 -11.00 16.38
N GLY A 308 -19.00 -9.76 15.97
CA GLY A 308 -18.71 -8.55 16.72
C GLY A 308 -19.91 -7.86 17.35
N ASN A 309 -19.63 -6.83 18.16
CA ASN A 309 -20.66 -5.99 18.78
C ASN A 309 -20.94 -4.75 17.93
N ILE A 310 -21.97 -4.84 17.08
CA ILE A 310 -22.41 -3.75 16.20
C ILE A 310 -22.66 -2.43 16.96
N LYS A 311 -23.16 -2.48 18.20
CA LYS A 311 -23.38 -1.25 18.99
C LYS A 311 -22.06 -0.56 19.34
N THR A 312 -21.03 -1.34 19.68
CA THR A 312 -19.69 -0.81 19.94
C THR A 312 -19.08 -0.23 18.67
N LEU A 313 -19.14 -0.96 17.54
CA LEU A 313 -18.60 -0.46 16.28
C LEU A 313 -19.31 0.82 15.81
N LYS A 314 -20.63 0.92 15.93
CA LYS A 314 -21.39 2.14 15.61
C LYS A 314 -21.01 3.35 16.48
N ARG A 315 -20.62 3.10 17.73
CA ARG A 315 -20.16 4.14 18.65
C ARG A 315 -18.76 4.62 18.27
N LEU A 316 -17.90 3.70 17.81
CA LEU A 316 -16.52 4.00 17.47
C LEU A 316 -16.38 4.55 16.05
N ASN A 317 -16.95 3.92 15.03
CA ASN A 317 -16.76 4.31 13.64
C ASN A 317 -17.65 5.53 13.27
N PRO A 318 -17.04 6.70 12.96
CA PRO A 318 -17.79 7.91 12.61
C PRO A 318 -18.49 7.81 11.24
N PHE A 319 -18.04 6.92 10.37
CA PHE A 319 -18.53 6.73 9.01
C PHE A 319 -19.50 5.55 8.87
N TYR A 320 -19.79 4.82 9.97
CA TYR A 320 -20.53 3.56 9.92
C TYR A 320 -21.85 3.66 9.14
N ILE A 321 -22.65 4.68 9.42
CA ILE A 321 -24.00 4.81 8.85
C ILE A 321 -23.93 5.08 7.34
N GLU A 322 -23.02 5.96 6.92
CA GLU A 322 -22.81 6.32 5.53
C GLU A 322 -22.29 5.14 4.72
N GLU A 323 -21.25 4.46 5.22
CA GLU A 323 -20.63 3.32 4.55
C GLU A 323 -21.56 2.11 4.48
N GLU A 324 -22.40 1.90 5.49
CA GLU A 324 -23.40 0.82 5.48
C GLU A 324 -24.38 0.98 4.30
N ILE A 325 -24.72 2.21 3.92
CA ILE A 325 -25.56 2.47 2.73
C ILE A 325 -24.81 2.07 1.45
N VAL A 326 -23.52 2.42 1.36
CA VAL A 326 -22.67 2.10 0.20
C VAL A 326 -22.49 0.58 0.06
N PHE A 327 -22.12 -0.10 1.16
CA PHE A 327 -21.89 -1.54 1.16
C PHE A 327 -23.14 -2.35 0.82
N ASN A 328 -24.32 -1.92 1.26
CA ASN A 328 -25.57 -2.58 0.89
C ASN A 328 -25.87 -2.43 -0.61
N LYS A 329 -25.62 -1.24 -1.20
CA LYS A 329 -25.77 -1.04 -2.66
C LYS A 329 -24.83 -1.92 -3.47
N ILE A 330 -23.57 -2.04 -3.05
CA ILE A 330 -22.58 -2.89 -3.73
C ILE A 330 -23.04 -4.35 -3.74
N LYS A 331 -23.54 -4.87 -2.61
CA LYS A 331 -24.08 -6.23 -2.53
C LYS A 331 -25.26 -6.46 -3.48
N GLU A 332 -26.15 -5.48 -3.61
CA GLU A 332 -27.30 -5.58 -4.52
C GLU A 332 -26.89 -5.60 -6.00
N THR A 333 -25.77 -4.97 -6.36
CA THR A 333 -25.24 -4.93 -7.74
C THR A 333 -24.29 -6.07 -8.09
N SER A 334 -23.82 -6.83 -7.11
CA SER A 334 -22.88 -7.95 -7.28
C SER A 334 -23.55 -9.33 -7.31
N CYS A 335 -24.89 -9.38 -7.41
CA CYS A 335 -25.70 -10.61 -7.52
C CYS A 335 -26.34 -10.77 -8.91
#